data_AF-A0A7C6RKP3-F1
#
_entry.id   AF-A0A7C6RKP3-F1
#
_cell.length_a   1.000
_cell.length_b   1.000
_cell.length_c   1.000
_cell.angle_alpha   90.00
_cell.angle_beta   90.00
_cell.angle_gamma   90.00
#
_symmetry.space_group_name_H-M   'P 1'
#
loop_
_entity.id
_entity.type
_entity.pdbx_description
1 polymer ?
#
loop_
_entity_poly.entity_id
_entity_poly.type
_entity_poly.pdbx_seq_one_letter_code
_entity_poly.pdbx_strand_id
1 'polypeptide(L)'
;MIQHSAPFPAWLQNDMEQVNALIRRQFDSDVVLIRQVVEFILHGGERVRPALVLAVARALGHPDDRRYALAAAVELIHISLALHDGVTEASGGGADAHSDGALFGNAGNILLGDLLYTGAFRMIVDLNDMAVMRVLSDATNVIAEGEVMYRAARAASVRDAERHLDIVSRRRAKLFEAGAQCIAILHGAPPAVCEAFACFGHHVGMAHALRTEAEDAVQYGIDDAAAHAARELEAARAAIAALDAGAVAEPVRLAPFA
;
A
#
# COMPACT_ATOMS: atom_id res chain seq x y z
N MET A 1 -3.37 -19.14 10.77
CA MET A 1 -3.20 -18.64 12.15
C MET A 1 -3.15 -17.13 12.03
N ILE A 2 -4.21 -16.42 12.40
CA ILE A 2 -4.29 -14.95 12.23
C ILE A 2 -3.25 -14.36 13.18
N GLN A 3 -2.09 -13.96 12.66
CA GLN A 3 -1.05 -13.32 13.44
C GLN A 3 -1.57 -11.95 13.86
N HIS A 4 -1.60 -11.71 15.17
CA HIS A 4 -1.88 -10.39 15.75
C HIS A 4 -0.92 -9.37 15.13
N SER A 5 -1.47 -8.38 14.41
CA SER A 5 -0.72 -7.19 13.99
C SER A 5 0.01 -6.63 15.22
N ALA A 6 1.34 -6.48 15.13
CA ALA A 6 2.08 -5.77 16.18
C ALA A 6 1.38 -4.43 16.42
N PRO A 7 1.04 -4.07 17.67
CA PRO A 7 0.26 -2.88 17.90
C PRO A 7 1.03 -1.68 17.35
N PHE A 8 0.38 -0.92 16.48
CA PHE A 8 0.90 0.37 16.03
C PHE A 8 1.31 1.21 17.25
N PRO A 9 2.31 2.11 17.12
CA PRO A 9 2.61 3.07 18.17
C PRO A 9 1.33 3.75 18.67
N ALA A 10 1.24 4.01 19.98
CA ALA A 10 0.03 4.53 20.61
C ALA A 10 -0.52 5.80 19.93
N TRP A 11 0.35 6.61 19.32
CA TRP A 11 -0.03 7.82 18.59
C TRP A 11 -0.80 7.55 17.29
N LEU A 12 -0.67 6.36 16.70
CA LEU A 12 -1.30 5.94 15.45
C LEU A 12 -2.53 5.05 15.68
N GLN A 13 -2.66 4.47 16.87
CA GLN A 13 -3.70 3.49 17.17
C GLN A 13 -5.12 4.06 16.99
N ASN A 14 -5.40 5.25 17.54
CA ASN A 14 -6.70 5.90 17.37
C ASN A 14 -7.00 6.22 15.89
N ASP A 15 -6.00 6.63 15.13
CA ASP A 15 -6.18 6.92 13.70
C ASP A 15 -6.50 5.65 12.90
N MET A 16 -5.85 4.52 13.22
CA MET A 16 -6.15 3.23 12.61
C MET A 16 -7.54 2.71 13.00
N GLU A 17 -8.02 3.01 14.20
CA GLU A 17 -9.41 2.71 14.59
C GLU A 17 -10.43 3.50 13.76
N GLN A 18 -10.14 4.77 13.42
CA GLN A 18 -10.99 5.55 12.52
C GLN A 18 -11.01 4.98 11.09
N VAL A 19 -9.85 4.55 10.58
CA VAL A 19 -9.76 3.83 9.29
C VAL A 19 -10.62 2.56 9.33
N ASN A 20 -10.50 1.75 10.39
CA ASN A 20 -11.28 0.53 10.56
C ASN A 20 -12.79 0.82 10.63
N ALA A 21 -13.20 1.89 11.32
CA ALA A 21 -14.60 2.31 11.38
C ALA A 21 -15.14 2.76 10.01
N LEU A 22 -14.33 3.42 9.18
CA LEU A 22 -14.74 3.76 7.81
C LEU A 22 -14.89 2.53 6.93
N ILE A 23 -13.94 1.58 6.98
CA ILE A 23 -14.03 0.33 6.19
C ILE A 23 -15.31 -0.45 6.57
N ARG A 24 -15.62 -0.56 7.87
CA ARG A 24 -16.87 -1.21 8.32
C ARG A 24 -18.12 -0.52 7.75
N ARG A 25 -18.18 0.81 7.84
CA ARG A 25 -19.33 1.59 7.32
C ARG A 25 -19.49 1.49 5.81
N GLN A 26 -18.38 1.40 5.08
CA GLN A 26 -18.39 1.33 3.62
C GLN A 26 -19.00 0.01 3.11
N PHE A 27 -18.79 -1.08 3.84
CA PHE A 27 -19.22 -2.43 3.44
C PHE A 27 -20.26 -3.02 4.41
N ASP A 28 -21.09 -2.17 5.02
CA ASP A 28 -22.23 -2.62 5.81
C ASP A 28 -23.25 -3.29 4.88
N SER A 29 -23.36 -4.61 4.98
CA SER A 29 -24.12 -5.43 4.03
C SER A 29 -24.68 -6.70 4.68
N ASP A 30 -25.90 -7.05 4.27
CA ASP A 30 -26.55 -8.31 4.63
C ASP A 30 -25.89 -9.53 3.93
N VAL A 31 -25.08 -9.30 2.91
CA VAL A 31 -24.33 -10.36 2.22
C VAL A 31 -23.21 -10.89 3.12
N VAL A 32 -23.31 -12.16 3.52
CA VAL A 32 -22.36 -12.84 4.43
C VAL A 32 -20.91 -12.70 3.95
N LEU A 33 -20.68 -12.94 2.65
CA LEU A 33 -19.34 -12.92 2.06
C LEU A 33 -18.68 -11.53 2.17
N ILE A 34 -19.47 -10.46 2.06
CA ILE A 34 -18.98 -9.08 2.22
C ILE A 34 -18.56 -8.83 3.68
N ARG A 35 -19.34 -9.30 4.67
CA ARG A 35 -18.94 -9.18 6.08
C ARG A 35 -17.66 -9.96 6.39
N GLN A 36 -17.50 -11.15 5.80
CA GLN A 36 -16.29 -11.95 5.99
C GLN A 36 -15.04 -11.25 5.43
N VAL A 37 -15.12 -10.61 4.25
CA VAL A 37 -13.97 -9.86 3.72
C VAL A 37 -13.64 -8.65 4.59
N VAL A 38 -14.64 -7.97 5.18
CA VAL A 38 -14.40 -6.88 6.13
C VAL A 38 -13.63 -7.39 7.35
N GLU A 39 -14.06 -8.48 7.96
CA GLU A 39 -13.35 -9.06 9.11
C GLU A 39 -11.93 -9.51 8.74
N PHE A 40 -11.73 -10.04 7.54
CA PHE A 40 -10.40 -10.35 6.99
C PHE A 40 -9.52 -9.10 6.89
N ILE A 41 -10.02 -8.00 6.34
CA ILE A 41 -9.29 -6.71 6.24
C ILE A 41 -8.89 -6.19 7.62
N LEU A 42 -9.81 -6.28 8.59
CA LEU A 42 -9.64 -5.67 9.91
C LEU A 42 -8.66 -6.43 10.81
N HIS A 43 -8.57 -7.74 10.63
CA HIS A 43 -7.73 -8.63 11.44
C HIS A 43 -6.49 -9.15 10.70
N GLY A 44 -6.37 -8.86 9.41
CA GLY A 44 -5.29 -9.33 8.54
C GLY A 44 -4.18 -8.29 8.33
N GLY A 45 -2.98 -8.81 8.01
CA GLY A 45 -1.85 -8.02 7.54
C GLY A 45 -1.19 -7.10 8.58
N GLU A 46 -0.04 -6.55 8.18
CA GLU A 46 0.68 -5.54 8.96
C GLU A 46 0.06 -4.14 8.85
N ARG A 47 -0.87 -3.93 7.89
CA ARG A 47 -1.58 -2.66 7.64
C ARG A 47 -0.62 -1.44 7.48
N VAL A 48 0.56 -1.66 6.87
CA VAL A 48 1.65 -0.65 6.78
C VAL A 48 1.30 0.52 5.84
N ARG A 49 0.52 0.29 4.79
CA ARG A 49 0.13 1.33 3.82
C ARG A 49 -0.77 2.41 4.44
N PRO A 50 -1.90 2.09 5.10
CA PRO A 50 -2.69 3.10 5.79
C PRO A 50 -1.89 3.76 6.91
N ALA A 51 -1.04 3.02 7.62
CA ALA A 51 -0.13 3.58 8.61
C ALA A 51 0.79 4.64 8.02
N LEU A 52 1.41 4.39 6.85
CA LEU A 52 2.26 5.35 6.16
C LEU A 52 1.48 6.63 5.80
N VAL A 53 0.29 6.50 5.23
CA VAL A 53 -0.57 7.64 4.87
C VAL A 53 -0.86 8.52 6.08
N LEU A 54 -1.25 7.91 7.20
CA LEU A 54 -1.56 8.61 8.45
C LEU A 54 -0.31 9.26 9.08
N ALA A 55 0.83 8.58 9.00
CA ALA A 55 2.09 9.07 9.52
C ALA A 55 2.57 10.31 8.74
N VAL A 56 2.44 10.29 7.40
CA VAL A 56 2.73 11.45 6.55
C VAL A 56 1.74 12.60 6.80
N ALA A 57 0.43 12.32 6.92
CA ALA A 57 -0.56 13.33 7.30
C ALA A 57 -0.18 14.05 8.61
N ARG A 58 0.23 13.26 9.61
CA ARG A 58 0.65 13.79 10.91
C ARG A 58 1.91 14.64 10.80
N ALA A 59 2.88 14.23 9.98
CA ALA A 59 4.09 14.99 9.73
C ALA A 59 3.78 16.34 9.09
N LEU A 60 2.87 16.40 8.11
CA LEU A 60 2.47 17.64 7.44
C LEU A 60 1.70 18.64 8.32
N GLY A 61 1.18 18.19 9.47
CA GLY A 61 0.37 19.01 10.37
C GLY A 61 -1.08 19.17 9.92
N HIS A 62 -1.93 19.73 10.79
CA HIS A 62 -3.37 19.96 10.57
C HIS A 62 -4.18 18.74 10.07
N PRO A 63 -4.47 17.78 10.98
CA PRO A 63 -5.14 16.54 10.62
C PRO A 63 -6.58 16.74 10.09
N ASP A 64 -6.78 16.66 8.78
CA ASP A 64 -8.11 16.59 8.12
C ASP A 64 -8.63 15.14 8.10
N ASP A 65 -9.91 14.92 8.35
CA ASP A 65 -10.58 13.62 8.32
C ASP A 65 -10.48 12.91 6.95
N ARG A 66 -10.24 13.66 5.88
CA ARG A 66 -9.91 13.10 4.55
C ARG A 66 -8.73 12.13 4.57
N ARG A 67 -7.82 12.24 5.55
CA ARG A 67 -6.70 11.29 5.73
C ARG A 67 -7.18 9.87 5.99
N TYR A 68 -8.26 9.71 6.73
CA TYR A 68 -8.81 8.39 7.06
C TYR A 68 -9.46 7.75 5.84
N ALA A 69 -10.17 8.56 5.04
CA ALA A 69 -10.77 8.10 3.79
C ALA A 69 -9.70 7.68 2.78
N LEU A 70 -8.63 8.47 2.63
CA LEU A 70 -7.50 8.10 1.75
C LEU A 70 -6.77 6.84 2.25
N ALA A 71 -6.46 6.76 3.55
CA ALA A 71 -5.80 5.59 4.13
C ALA A 71 -6.63 4.31 3.95
N ALA A 72 -7.95 4.40 4.16
CA ALA A 72 -8.86 3.29 3.90
C ALA A 72 -8.88 2.92 2.40
N ALA A 73 -9.00 3.89 1.49
CA ALA A 73 -9.01 3.62 0.05
C ALA A 73 -7.73 2.94 -0.44
N VAL A 74 -6.57 3.40 0.01
CA VAL A 74 -5.26 2.77 -0.30
C VAL A 74 -5.22 1.32 0.18
N GLU A 75 -5.74 1.04 1.37
CA GLU A 75 -5.77 -0.33 1.89
C GLU A 75 -6.77 -1.23 1.16
N LEU A 76 -7.92 -0.69 0.75
CA LEU A 76 -8.89 -1.42 -0.04
C LEU A 76 -8.35 -1.78 -1.44
N ILE A 77 -7.60 -0.87 -2.08
CA ILE A 77 -6.88 -1.16 -3.32
C ILE A 77 -5.86 -2.28 -3.08
N HIS A 78 -5.06 -2.19 -2.01
CA HIS A 78 -4.07 -3.21 -1.70
C HIS A 78 -4.69 -4.61 -1.54
N ILE A 79 -5.78 -4.70 -0.78
CA ILE A 79 -6.43 -5.98 -0.50
C ILE A 79 -7.18 -6.50 -1.72
N SER A 80 -7.78 -5.62 -2.53
CA SER A 80 -8.34 -6.01 -3.83
C SER A 80 -7.31 -6.70 -4.71
N LEU A 81 -6.10 -6.12 -4.82
CA LEU A 81 -5.04 -6.69 -5.64
C LEU A 81 -4.58 -8.05 -5.09
N ALA A 82 -4.44 -8.18 -3.76
CA ALA A 82 -4.10 -9.44 -3.12
C ALA A 82 -5.15 -10.54 -3.35
N LEU A 83 -6.44 -10.21 -3.33
CA LEU A 83 -7.52 -11.16 -3.66
C LEU A 83 -7.42 -11.61 -5.12
N HIS A 84 -7.17 -10.69 -6.06
CA HIS A 84 -6.99 -11.00 -7.47
C HIS A 84 -5.74 -11.86 -7.74
N ASP A 85 -4.66 -11.68 -6.96
CA ASP A 85 -3.48 -12.55 -7.02
C ASP A 85 -3.76 -13.96 -6.50
N GLY A 86 -4.56 -14.08 -5.44
CA GLY A 86 -4.96 -15.37 -4.85
C GLY A 86 -5.75 -16.29 -5.81
N VAL A 87 -6.40 -15.74 -6.84
CA VAL A 87 -7.10 -16.51 -7.89
C VAL A 87 -6.13 -17.38 -8.69
N THR A 88 -4.93 -16.86 -8.97
CA THR A 88 -3.93 -17.58 -9.77
C THR A 88 -3.24 -18.71 -9.00
N GLU A 89 -3.04 -18.56 -7.68
CA GLU A 89 -2.39 -19.60 -6.87
C GLU A 89 -3.28 -20.85 -6.68
N ALA A 90 -4.59 -20.67 -6.54
CA ALA A 90 -5.53 -21.79 -6.38
C ALA A 90 -5.71 -22.66 -7.64
N SER A 91 -5.29 -22.17 -8.82
CA SER A 91 -5.42 -22.89 -10.11
C SER A 91 -4.33 -23.94 -10.37
N GLY A 92 -3.26 -23.95 -9.55
CA GLY A 92 -2.06 -24.75 -9.74
C GLY A 92 -1.97 -26.03 -8.92
N GLY A 93 -3.07 -26.70 -8.57
CA GLY A 93 -3.10 -28.07 -8.01
C GLY A 93 -2.38 -28.32 -6.66
N GLY A 94 -1.59 -27.38 -6.15
CA GLY A 94 -0.98 -27.39 -4.83
C GLY A 94 -1.97 -26.83 -3.83
N ALA A 95 -2.84 -27.71 -3.32
CA ALA A 95 -3.73 -27.37 -2.23
C ALA A 95 -2.95 -27.20 -0.92
N ASP A 96 -2.28 -26.06 -0.73
CA ASP A 96 -2.08 -25.53 0.61
C ASP A 96 -3.40 -24.83 0.97
N ALA A 97 -4.31 -25.58 1.59
CA ALA A 97 -5.62 -25.14 2.09
C ALA A 97 -5.52 -24.07 3.22
N HIS A 98 -4.40 -23.35 3.27
CA HIS A 98 -3.99 -22.43 4.32
C HIS A 98 -3.49 -21.07 3.79
N SER A 99 -3.47 -20.84 2.47
CA SER A 99 -3.29 -19.49 1.94
C SER A 99 -4.62 -18.71 2.01
N ASP A 100 -4.53 -17.40 2.26
CA ASP A 100 -5.70 -16.52 2.37
C ASP A 100 -6.62 -16.59 1.12
N GLY A 101 -6.06 -16.96 -0.04
CA GLY A 101 -6.79 -17.16 -1.30
C GLY A 101 -7.77 -18.35 -1.31
N ALA A 102 -7.61 -19.33 -0.42
CA ALA A 102 -8.54 -20.46 -0.32
C ALA A 102 -9.86 -20.09 0.40
N LEU A 103 -9.90 -18.95 1.10
CA LEU A 103 -11.00 -18.60 2.00
C LEU A 103 -12.32 -18.31 1.27
N PHE A 104 -12.25 -17.70 0.08
CA PHE A 104 -13.44 -17.27 -0.67
C PHE A 104 -13.64 -18.00 -2.01
N GLY A 105 -12.66 -18.83 -2.41
CA GLY A 105 -12.62 -19.48 -3.72
C GLY A 105 -12.45 -18.49 -4.89
N ASN A 106 -12.11 -19.01 -6.08
CA ASN A 106 -11.74 -18.16 -7.23
C ASN A 106 -12.81 -17.13 -7.62
N ALA A 107 -14.07 -17.56 -7.74
CA ALA A 107 -15.17 -16.64 -8.08
C ALA A 107 -15.40 -15.60 -6.97
N GLY A 108 -15.28 -16.00 -5.70
CA GLY A 108 -15.39 -15.09 -4.57
C GLY A 108 -14.28 -14.05 -4.55
N ASN A 109 -13.02 -14.46 -4.74
CA ASN A 109 -11.86 -13.57 -4.78
C ASN A 109 -11.96 -12.51 -5.89
N ILE A 110 -12.42 -12.90 -7.10
CA ILE A 110 -12.62 -11.94 -8.20
C ILE A 110 -13.68 -10.90 -7.81
N LEU A 111 -14.88 -11.37 -7.42
CA LEU A 111 -16.02 -10.49 -7.13
C LEU A 111 -15.77 -9.59 -5.91
N LEU A 112 -15.15 -10.13 -4.86
CA LEU A 112 -14.77 -9.34 -3.70
C LEU A 112 -13.67 -8.34 -4.05
N GLY A 113 -12.67 -8.72 -4.84
CA GLY A 113 -11.68 -7.79 -5.36
C GLY A 113 -12.34 -6.62 -6.10
N ASP A 114 -13.24 -6.91 -7.04
CA ASP A 114 -13.97 -5.88 -7.80
C ASP A 114 -14.79 -4.96 -6.88
N LEU A 115 -15.44 -5.53 -5.87
CA LEU A 115 -16.20 -4.79 -4.87
C LEU A 115 -15.30 -3.87 -4.03
N LEU A 116 -14.15 -4.36 -3.55
CA LEU A 116 -13.20 -3.56 -2.78
C LEU A 116 -12.59 -2.45 -3.63
N TYR A 117 -12.23 -2.76 -4.88
CA TYR A 117 -11.65 -1.80 -5.83
C TYR A 117 -12.65 -0.67 -6.12
N THR A 118 -13.89 -1.00 -6.49
CA THR A 118 -14.94 0.00 -6.74
C THR A 118 -15.31 0.77 -5.47
N GLY A 119 -15.32 0.12 -4.30
CA GLY A 119 -15.49 0.77 -3.01
C GLY A 119 -14.40 1.79 -2.70
N ALA A 120 -13.13 1.45 -2.98
CA ALA A 120 -12.01 2.38 -2.84
C ALA A 120 -12.16 3.59 -3.77
N PHE A 121 -12.51 3.38 -5.04
CA PHE A 121 -12.72 4.48 -5.98
C PHE A 121 -13.88 5.38 -5.60
N ARG A 122 -14.94 4.85 -4.99
CA ARG A 122 -16.00 5.70 -4.42
C ARG A 122 -15.43 6.65 -3.36
N MET A 123 -14.64 6.12 -2.42
CA MET A 123 -13.99 6.94 -1.39
C MET A 123 -13.05 7.97 -2.01
N ILE A 124 -12.32 7.63 -3.07
CA ILE A 124 -11.42 8.56 -3.78
C ILE A 124 -12.22 9.67 -4.48
N VAL A 125 -13.35 9.35 -5.12
CA VAL A 125 -14.25 10.36 -5.71
C VAL A 125 -14.78 11.31 -4.62
N ASP A 126 -15.17 10.77 -3.46
CA ASP A 126 -15.71 11.55 -2.33
C ASP A 126 -14.68 12.51 -1.72
N LEU A 127 -13.37 12.28 -1.89
CA LEU A 127 -12.32 13.24 -1.54
C LEU A 127 -12.40 14.53 -2.37
N ASN A 128 -13.06 14.48 -3.53
CA ASN A 128 -13.29 15.58 -4.46
C ASN A 128 -12.01 16.32 -4.88
N ASP A 129 -10.93 15.56 -5.12
CA ASP A 129 -9.63 16.08 -5.55
C ASP A 129 -9.15 15.34 -6.81
N MET A 130 -9.14 16.04 -7.95
CA MET A 130 -8.76 15.45 -9.23
C MET A 130 -7.26 15.15 -9.35
N ALA A 131 -6.40 15.79 -8.57
CA ALA A 131 -4.98 15.46 -8.54
C ALA A 131 -4.77 14.12 -7.81
N VAL A 132 -5.46 13.91 -6.69
CA VAL A 132 -5.47 12.61 -5.99
C VAL A 132 -6.02 11.50 -6.87
N MET A 133 -7.16 11.74 -7.53
CA MET A 133 -7.75 10.77 -8.47
C MET A 133 -6.76 10.36 -9.56
N ARG A 134 -6.06 11.34 -10.16
CA ARG A 134 -5.07 11.07 -11.21
C ARG A 134 -3.90 10.24 -10.72
N VAL A 135 -3.32 10.59 -9.57
CA VAL A 135 -2.19 9.85 -8.98
C VAL A 135 -2.59 8.39 -8.71
N LEU A 136 -3.76 8.16 -8.10
CA LEU A 136 -4.21 6.80 -7.77
C LEU A 136 -4.59 6.00 -9.02
N SER A 137 -5.25 6.61 -10.02
CA SER A 137 -5.54 5.90 -11.27
C SER A 137 -4.27 5.49 -12.00
N ASP A 138 -3.29 6.39 -12.10
CA ASP A 138 -2.01 6.11 -12.75
C ASP A 138 -1.23 5.04 -11.98
N ALA A 139 -1.19 5.14 -10.64
CA ALA A 139 -0.58 4.14 -9.78
C ALA A 139 -1.19 2.75 -9.97
N THR A 140 -2.52 2.64 -10.02
CA THR A 140 -3.19 1.34 -10.22
C THR A 140 -2.90 0.72 -11.57
N ASN A 141 -2.73 1.52 -12.64
CA ASN A 141 -2.30 1.02 -13.94
C ASN A 141 -0.86 0.48 -13.89
N VAL A 142 0.06 1.24 -13.28
CA VAL A 142 1.46 0.81 -13.13
C VAL A 142 1.57 -0.47 -12.31
N ILE A 143 0.75 -0.62 -11.26
CA ILE A 143 0.72 -1.83 -10.44
C ILE A 143 0.24 -3.03 -11.28
N ALA A 144 -0.83 -2.86 -12.05
CA ALA A 144 -1.34 -3.92 -12.94
C ALA A 144 -0.29 -4.33 -14.00
N GLU A 145 0.42 -3.37 -14.59
CA GLU A 145 1.55 -3.67 -15.49
C GLU A 145 2.66 -4.44 -14.78
N GLY A 146 3.02 -4.03 -13.56
CA GLY A 146 4.02 -4.72 -12.73
C GLY A 146 3.63 -6.17 -12.44
N GLU A 147 2.34 -6.44 -12.22
CA GLU A 147 1.83 -7.78 -12.00
C GLU A 147 1.89 -8.65 -13.27
N VAL A 148 1.54 -8.08 -14.43
CA VAL A 148 1.73 -8.74 -15.72
C VAL A 148 3.21 -9.08 -15.96
N MET A 149 4.11 -8.14 -15.65
CA MET A 149 5.55 -8.34 -15.76
C MET A 149 6.06 -9.46 -14.85
N TYR A 150 5.59 -9.52 -13.61
CA TYR A 150 5.94 -10.59 -12.66
C TYR A 150 5.55 -11.96 -13.18
N ARG A 151 4.29 -12.13 -13.61
CA ARG A 151 3.77 -13.40 -14.13
C ARG A 151 4.54 -13.85 -15.37
N ALA A 152 4.81 -12.93 -16.30
CA ALA A 152 5.62 -13.21 -17.48
C ALA A 152 7.05 -13.63 -17.12
N ALA A 153 7.69 -12.97 -16.15
CA ALA A 153 9.03 -13.30 -15.70
C ALA A 153 9.09 -14.69 -15.04
N ARG A 154 8.08 -15.05 -14.22
CA ARG A 154 7.97 -16.39 -13.62
C ARG A 154 7.76 -17.48 -14.67
N ALA A 155 6.85 -17.26 -15.61
CA ALA A 155 6.60 -18.21 -16.70
C ALA A 155 7.86 -18.46 -17.55
N ALA A 156 8.68 -17.42 -17.76
CA ALA A 156 9.94 -17.52 -18.48
C ALA A 156 11.15 -17.91 -17.60
N SER A 157 10.97 -18.15 -16.29
CA SER A 157 12.05 -18.48 -15.34
C SER A 157 13.22 -17.49 -15.37
N VAL A 158 12.92 -16.20 -15.53
CA VAL A 158 13.92 -15.13 -15.57
C VAL A 158 14.59 -15.00 -14.19
N ARG A 159 15.93 -14.90 -14.18
CA ARG A 159 16.72 -14.58 -12.98
C ARG A 159 17.58 -13.35 -13.26
N ASP A 160 16.98 -12.20 -13.02
CA ASP A 160 17.58 -10.90 -13.28
C ASP A 160 17.18 -9.97 -12.14
N ALA A 161 18.18 -9.52 -11.39
CA ALA A 161 18.01 -8.70 -10.20
C ALA A 161 17.46 -7.31 -10.54
N GLU A 162 17.92 -6.69 -11.63
CA GLU A 162 17.43 -5.37 -12.05
C GLU A 162 15.97 -5.45 -12.47
N ARG A 163 15.63 -6.48 -13.26
CA ARG A 163 14.23 -6.72 -13.65
C ARG A 163 13.34 -7.00 -12.45
N HIS A 164 13.84 -7.74 -11.45
CA HIS A 164 13.08 -8.00 -10.23
C HIS A 164 12.83 -6.72 -9.43
N LEU A 165 13.83 -5.85 -9.31
CA LEU A 165 13.68 -4.55 -8.64
C LEU A 165 12.66 -3.65 -9.36
N ASP A 166 12.64 -3.61 -10.70
CA ASP A 166 11.60 -2.89 -11.47
C ASP A 166 10.20 -3.48 -11.22
N ILE A 167 10.09 -4.82 -11.19
CA ILE A 167 8.83 -5.49 -10.85
C ILE A 167 8.36 -5.11 -9.44
N VAL A 168 9.24 -5.17 -8.43
CA VAL A 168 8.92 -4.82 -7.03
C VAL A 168 8.51 -3.34 -6.92
N SER A 169 9.24 -2.46 -7.59
CA SER A 169 8.95 -1.03 -7.70
C SER A 169 7.53 -0.78 -8.19
N ARG A 170 7.13 -1.43 -9.29
CA ARG A 170 5.80 -1.26 -9.88
C ARG A 170 4.70 -1.94 -9.08
N ARG A 171 4.86 -3.22 -8.74
CA ARG A 171 3.78 -4.04 -8.15
C ARG A 171 3.58 -3.79 -6.66
N ARG A 172 4.64 -3.41 -5.93
CA ARG A 172 4.59 -3.25 -4.46
C ARG A 172 4.78 -1.80 -4.03
N ALA A 173 5.86 -1.15 -4.47
CA ALA A 173 6.25 0.15 -3.94
C ALA A 173 5.36 1.30 -4.43
N LYS A 174 4.85 1.22 -5.67
CA LYS A 174 4.03 2.27 -6.30
C LYS A 174 2.81 2.68 -5.47
N LEU A 175 2.17 1.76 -4.76
CA LEU A 175 1.01 2.11 -3.92
C LEU A 175 1.41 2.87 -2.63
N PHE A 176 2.60 2.60 -2.08
CA PHE A 176 3.14 3.38 -0.97
C PHE A 176 3.51 4.81 -1.43
N GLU A 177 4.18 4.92 -2.57
CA GLU A 177 4.50 6.19 -3.24
C GLU A 177 3.23 7.03 -3.44
N ALA A 178 2.22 6.45 -4.09
CA ALA A 178 0.96 7.14 -4.37
C ALA A 178 0.24 7.55 -3.09
N GLY A 179 0.15 6.68 -2.08
CA GLY A 179 -0.48 7.01 -0.81
C GLY A 179 0.18 8.20 -0.10
N ALA A 180 1.51 8.21 -0.03
CA ALA A 180 2.29 9.30 0.58
C ALA A 180 2.18 10.61 -0.22
N GLN A 181 2.19 10.54 -1.55
CA GLN A 181 2.01 11.71 -2.41
C GLN A 181 0.59 12.29 -2.30
N CYS A 182 -0.44 11.45 -2.38
CA CYS A 182 -1.84 11.87 -2.34
C CYS A 182 -2.18 12.59 -1.04
N ILE A 183 -1.66 12.11 0.09
CA ILE A 183 -1.96 12.75 1.37
C ILE A 183 -1.27 14.12 1.49
N ALA A 184 -0.08 14.29 0.90
CA ALA A 184 0.58 15.58 0.79
C ALA A 184 -0.23 16.56 -0.09
N ILE A 185 -0.75 16.07 -1.21
CA ILE A 185 -1.64 16.83 -2.09
C ILE A 185 -2.90 17.29 -1.33
N LEU A 186 -3.57 16.39 -0.60
CA LEU A 186 -4.78 16.73 0.17
C LEU A 186 -4.55 17.79 1.25
N HIS A 187 -3.34 17.85 1.80
CA HIS A 187 -2.92 18.87 2.76
C HIS A 187 -2.51 20.20 2.09
N GLY A 188 -2.60 20.30 0.76
CA GLY A 188 -2.20 21.50 0.01
C GLY A 188 -0.70 21.75 0.05
N ALA A 189 0.11 20.69 0.22
CA ALA A 189 1.55 20.83 0.27
C ALA A 189 2.11 21.29 -1.10
N PRO A 190 3.22 22.06 -1.12
CA PRO A 190 3.86 22.46 -2.37
C PRO A 190 4.33 21.25 -3.20
N PRO A 191 4.42 21.36 -4.54
CA PRO A 191 4.80 20.24 -5.40
C PRO A 191 6.10 19.53 -5.00
N ALA A 192 7.11 20.28 -4.55
CA ALA A 192 8.37 19.71 -4.08
C ALA A 192 8.21 18.85 -2.81
N VAL A 193 7.28 19.21 -1.93
CA VAL A 193 6.95 18.43 -0.72
C VAL A 193 6.19 17.17 -1.11
N CYS A 194 5.22 17.27 -2.03
CA CYS A 194 4.51 16.11 -2.56
C CYS A 194 5.46 15.10 -3.21
N GLU A 195 6.43 15.59 -4.01
CA GLU A 195 7.45 14.75 -4.66
C GLU A 195 8.39 14.09 -3.65
N ALA A 196 8.83 14.82 -2.63
CA ALA A 196 9.65 14.24 -1.57
C ALA A 196 8.90 13.13 -0.80
N PHE A 197 7.61 13.31 -0.50
CA PHE A 197 6.80 12.26 0.11
C PHE A 197 6.51 11.10 -0.84
N ALA A 198 6.38 11.34 -2.16
CA ALA A 198 6.32 10.27 -3.15
C ALA A 198 7.58 9.41 -3.11
N CYS A 199 8.76 10.04 -3.20
CA CYS A 199 10.06 9.39 -3.12
C CYS A 199 10.25 8.63 -1.80
N PHE A 200 9.88 9.24 -0.68
CA PHE A 200 9.86 8.59 0.63
C PHE A 200 8.97 7.33 0.63
N GLY A 201 7.72 7.45 0.17
CA GLY A 201 6.79 6.32 0.09
C GLY A 201 7.29 5.21 -0.81
N HIS A 202 7.90 5.57 -1.95
CA HIS A 202 8.52 4.61 -2.87
C HIS A 202 9.59 3.77 -2.16
N HIS A 203 10.57 4.41 -1.54
CA HIS A 203 11.66 3.73 -0.86
C HIS A 203 11.19 2.91 0.36
N VAL A 204 10.21 3.42 1.12
CA VAL A 204 9.57 2.62 2.19
C VAL A 204 8.91 1.37 1.61
N GLY A 205 8.21 1.50 0.48
CA GLY A 205 7.56 0.39 -0.19
C GLY A 205 8.55 -0.65 -0.73
N MET A 206 9.66 -0.21 -1.33
CA MET A 206 10.75 -1.07 -1.77
C MET A 206 11.36 -1.84 -0.60
N ALA A 207 11.71 -1.14 0.48
CA ALA A 207 12.28 -1.76 1.68
C ALA A 207 11.34 -2.80 2.30
N HIS A 208 10.04 -2.47 2.40
CA HIS A 208 9.04 -3.37 2.94
C HIS A 208 8.93 -4.64 2.09
N ALA A 209 8.81 -4.50 0.76
CA ALA A 209 8.67 -5.62 -0.16
C ALA A 209 9.90 -6.54 -0.15
N LEU A 210 11.11 -5.97 -0.20
CA LEU A 210 12.35 -6.76 -0.15
C LEU A 210 12.51 -7.54 1.15
N ARG A 211 11.96 -7.04 2.26
CA ARG A 211 11.91 -7.76 3.54
C ARG A 211 10.88 -8.89 3.51
N THR A 212 9.66 -8.63 3.01
CA THR A 212 8.57 -9.60 3.04
C THR A 212 8.68 -10.68 1.97
N GLU A 213 9.41 -10.40 0.88
CA GLU A 213 9.57 -11.26 -0.30
C GLU A 213 11.05 -11.63 -0.52
N ALA A 214 11.81 -11.82 0.57
CA ALA A 214 13.25 -12.07 0.51
C ALA A 214 13.60 -13.37 -0.25
N GLU A 215 12.78 -14.42 -0.12
CA GLU A 215 12.97 -15.68 -0.86
C GLU A 215 12.83 -15.48 -2.37
N ASP A 216 11.79 -14.74 -2.79
CA ASP A 216 11.59 -14.30 -4.17
C ASP A 216 12.81 -13.50 -4.64
N ALA A 217 13.27 -12.52 -3.85
CA ALA A 217 14.44 -11.71 -4.20
C ALA A 217 15.70 -12.56 -4.46
N VAL A 218 15.98 -13.56 -3.61
CA VAL A 218 17.11 -14.49 -3.79
C VAL A 218 16.96 -15.30 -5.08
N GLN A 219 15.75 -15.76 -5.40
CA GLN A 219 15.49 -16.51 -6.65
C GLN A 219 15.86 -15.70 -7.91
N TYR A 220 15.70 -14.38 -7.85
CA TYR A 220 16.03 -13.46 -8.95
C TYR A 220 17.47 -12.93 -8.90
N GLY A 221 18.32 -13.44 -8.00
CA GLY A 221 19.75 -13.09 -7.95
C GLY A 221 20.07 -11.89 -7.07
N ILE A 222 19.21 -11.54 -6.10
CA ILE A 222 19.52 -10.58 -5.05
C ILE A 222 20.09 -11.34 -3.86
N ASP A 223 21.42 -11.35 -3.74
CA ASP A 223 22.12 -12.13 -2.71
C ASP A 223 21.82 -11.66 -1.27
N ASP A 224 21.53 -10.36 -1.08
CA ASP A 224 21.24 -9.76 0.22
C ASP A 224 20.08 -8.75 0.13
N ALA A 225 18.86 -9.28 0.19
CA ALA A 225 17.64 -8.50 0.20
C ALA A 225 17.54 -7.57 1.43
N ALA A 226 18.10 -7.96 2.57
CA ALA A 226 18.08 -7.18 3.80
C ALA A 226 18.98 -5.93 3.69
N ALA A 227 20.19 -6.09 3.15
CA ALA A 227 21.07 -4.95 2.88
C ALA A 227 20.47 -4.00 1.83
N HIS A 228 19.75 -4.54 0.83
CA HIS A 228 19.03 -3.70 -0.12
C HIS A 228 17.91 -2.92 0.55
N ALA A 229 17.07 -3.57 1.36
CA ALA A 229 16.03 -2.90 2.13
C ALA A 229 16.59 -1.82 3.07
N ALA A 230 17.75 -2.05 3.68
CA ALA A 230 18.42 -1.05 4.52
C ALA A 230 18.86 0.20 3.73
N ARG A 231 19.38 0.02 2.50
CA ARG A 231 19.72 1.14 1.61
C ARG A 231 18.49 1.93 1.19
N GLU A 232 17.39 1.25 0.87
CA GLU A 232 16.11 1.88 0.57
C GLU A 232 15.61 2.72 1.75
N LEU A 233 15.69 2.22 2.99
CA LEU A 233 15.33 3.01 4.18
C LEU A 233 16.23 4.24 4.38
N GLU A 234 17.50 4.17 3.99
CA GLU A 234 18.39 5.33 4.03
C GLU A 234 18.01 6.38 2.98
N ALA A 235 17.69 5.92 1.76
CA ALA A 235 17.19 6.80 0.70
C ALA A 235 15.85 7.47 1.10
N ALA A 236 14.95 6.73 1.76
CA ALA A 236 13.72 7.28 2.32
C ALA A 236 14.01 8.40 3.33
N ARG A 237 14.93 8.19 4.28
CA ARG A 237 15.35 9.22 5.25
C ARG A 237 15.93 10.45 4.55
N ALA A 238 16.77 10.26 3.54
CA ALA A 238 17.35 11.35 2.77
C ALA A 238 16.29 12.19 2.03
N ALA A 239 15.26 11.55 1.47
CA ALA A 239 14.18 12.24 0.76
C ALA A 239 13.44 13.25 1.64
N ILE A 240 13.18 12.89 2.91
CA ILE A 240 12.50 13.78 3.86
C ILE A 240 13.47 14.80 4.48
N ALA A 241 14.71 14.41 4.81
CA ALA A 241 15.70 15.34 5.36
C ALA A 241 15.99 16.53 4.44
N ALA A 242 15.86 16.34 3.11
CA ALA A 242 15.98 17.41 2.14
C ALA A 242 14.90 18.51 2.29
N LEU A 243 13.73 18.21 2.87
CA LEU A 243 12.67 19.17 3.13
C LEU A 243 13.01 20.12 4.29
N ASP A 244 13.65 19.60 5.34
CA ASP A 244 14.08 20.38 6.51
C ASP A 244 15.24 21.34 6.19
N ALA A 245 16.06 21.00 5.19
CA ALA A 245 17.31 21.70 4.88
C ALA A 245 17.18 22.94 3.96
N GLY A 246 16.02 23.21 3.35
CA GLY A 246 15.75 24.53 2.75
C GLY A 246 15.00 24.59 1.42
N ALA A 247 13.75 24.16 1.34
CA ALA A 247 13.00 24.23 0.07
C ALA A 247 11.55 24.73 0.14
N VAL A 248 11.08 25.28 1.27
CA VAL A 248 9.70 25.80 1.37
C VAL A 248 9.69 27.24 1.87
N ALA A 249 9.08 28.13 1.08
CA ALA A 249 8.98 29.58 1.36
C ALA A 249 8.24 29.91 2.67
N GLU A 250 7.44 28.97 3.17
CA GLU A 250 7.07 28.84 4.58
C GLU A 250 7.47 27.43 5.04
N PRO A 251 8.22 27.27 6.14
CA PRO A 251 8.59 25.94 6.60
C PRO A 251 7.34 25.13 6.93
N VAL A 252 7.09 24.05 6.18
CA VAL A 252 6.22 22.97 6.65
C VAL A 252 6.90 22.44 7.90
N ARG A 253 6.34 22.76 9.07
CA ARG A 253 6.88 22.26 10.33
C ARG A 253 6.53 20.79 10.43
N LEU A 254 7.39 19.94 9.90
CA LEU A 254 7.29 18.52 10.09
C LEU A 254 7.37 18.21 11.58
N ALA A 255 6.29 17.71 12.15
CA ALA A 255 6.35 17.21 13.52
C ALA A 255 7.30 16.00 13.55
N PRO A 256 8.27 15.93 14.50
CA PRO A 256 9.17 14.79 14.57
C PRO A 256 8.37 13.50 14.76
N PHE A 257 8.71 12.46 13.99
CA PHE A 257 8.22 11.11 14.21
C PHE A 257 8.77 10.62 15.56
N ALA A 258 7.91 10.56 16.58
CA ALA A 258 8.23 10.04 17.91
C ALA A 258 8.01 8.52 17.98
#